data_AF-A0A7G8WGG1-F1
#
_entry.id   AF-A0A7G8WGG1-F1
#
_cell.length_a   1.000
_cell.length_b   1.000
_cell.length_c   1.000
_cell.angle_alpha   90.00
_cell.angle_beta   90.00
_cell.angle_gamma   90.00
#
_symmetry.space_group_name_H-M   'P 1'
#
loop_
_entity.id
_entity.type
_entity.pdbx_description
1 polymer ?
#
loop_
_entity_poly.entity_id
_entity_poly.type
_entity_poly.pdbx_seq_one_letter_code
_entity_poly.pdbx_strand_id
1 'polypeptide(L)'
;MAHPSEALDAVQARNTLREAQDRALHREGIPMFAVLVDERGSGGIPQVTAEATDRGAERTAAVLARVQQYRTALAPTRRDSDMGVLISVLAVAAYEDFDRSVTR
;
A
#
# COMPACT_ATOMS: atom_id res chain seq x y z
N MET A 1 -20.40 -2.93 16.42
CA MET A 1 -20.42 -1.48 16.20
C MET A 1 -19.15 -1.11 15.46
N ALA A 2 -19.25 -0.76 14.18
CA ALA A 2 -18.10 -0.30 13.41
C ALA A 2 -17.69 1.08 13.95
N HIS A 3 -16.44 1.23 14.38
CA HIS A 3 -15.90 2.54 14.75
C HIS A 3 -16.00 3.45 13.51
N PRO A 4 -16.55 4.67 13.62
CA PRO A 4 -16.48 5.63 12.53
C PRO A 4 -15.01 5.89 12.25
N SER A 5 -14.56 5.54 11.05
CA SER A 5 -13.23 5.91 10.56
C SER A 5 -13.14 7.43 10.61
N GLU A 6 -12.34 7.97 11.53
CA GLU A 6 -12.04 9.41 11.54
C GLU A 6 -11.55 9.81 10.15
N ALA A 7 -12.12 10.88 9.61
CA ALA A 7 -11.72 11.40 8.32
C ALA A 7 -10.27 11.88 8.41
N LEU A 8 -9.43 11.43 7.48
CA LEU A 8 -8.03 11.84 7.41
C LEU A 8 -7.93 13.34 7.15
N ASP A 9 -7.34 14.09 8.09
CA ASP A 9 -7.14 15.53 7.93
C ASP A 9 -6.05 15.86 6.89
N ALA A 10 -6.20 16.98 6.19
CA ALA A 10 -5.29 17.42 5.14
C ALA A 10 -3.88 17.75 5.66
N VAL A 11 -3.73 18.20 6.92
CA VAL A 11 -2.40 18.42 7.51
C VAL A 11 -1.72 17.07 7.75
N GLN A 12 -2.44 16.12 8.34
CA GLN A 12 -1.94 14.77 8.56
C GLN A 12 -1.52 14.11 7.25
N ALA A 13 -2.37 14.21 6.21
CA ALA A 13 -2.08 13.63 4.91
C ALA A 13 -0.80 14.19 4.27
N ARG A 14 -0.57 15.50 4.37
CA ARG A 14 0.64 16.16 3.86
C ARG A 14 1.89 15.78 4.66
N ASN A 15 1.77 15.64 5.98
CA ASN A 15 2.89 15.19 6.82
C ASN A 15 3.31 13.77 6.44
N THR A 16 2.35 12.85 6.26
CA THR A 16 2.66 11.48 5.80
C THR A 16 3.28 11.48 4.41
N LEU A 17 2.81 12.34 3.49
CA LEU A 17 3.45 12.48 2.17
C LEU A 17 4.90 12.94 2.27
N ARG A 18 5.18 13.90 3.14
CA ARG A 18 6.56 14.37 3.36
C ARG A 18 7.43 13.25 3.92
N GLU A 19 6.96 12.53 4.93
CA GLU A 19 7.67 11.37 5.49
C GLU A 19 7.97 10.32 4.40
N ALA A 20 6.98 10.00 3.57
CA ALA A 20 7.15 9.05 2.46
C ALA A 20 8.19 9.52 1.44
N GLN A 21 8.25 10.83 1.16
CA GLN A 21 9.20 11.42 0.20
C GLN A 21 10.61 11.55 0.76
N ASP A 22 10.75 11.75 2.07
CA ASP A 22 12.04 11.86 2.75
C ASP A 22 12.71 10.49 3.00
N ARG A 23 12.05 9.38 2.60
CA ARG A 23 12.58 8.03 2.76
C ARG A 23 13.91 7.83 2.04
N ALA A 24 14.86 7.32 2.81
CA ALA A 24 16.17 6.93 2.31
C ALA A 24 16.13 5.47 1.83
N LEU A 25 15.49 5.22 0.68
CA LEU A 25 15.34 3.86 0.11
C LEU A 25 16.67 3.09 -0.03
N HIS A 26 17.79 3.81 -0.20
CA HIS A 26 19.13 3.23 -0.26
C HIS A 26 19.60 2.57 1.05
N ARG A 27 18.93 2.83 2.18
CA ARG A 27 19.24 2.26 3.51
C ARG A 27 18.28 1.14 3.92
N GLU A 28 17.15 1.00 3.24
CA GLU A 28 16.07 0.10 3.63
C GLU A 28 16.19 -1.27 2.94
N GLY A 29 16.94 -1.36 1.83
CA GLY A 29 17.09 -2.58 1.04
C GLY A 29 15.83 -2.90 0.22
N ILE A 30 15.96 -3.72 -0.82
CA ILE A 30 14.81 -4.20 -1.61
C ILE A 30 14.36 -5.54 -0.99
N PRO A 31 13.10 -5.69 -0.55
CA PRO A 31 12.62 -6.97 -0.03
C PRO A 31 12.68 -8.02 -1.15
N MET A 32 13.48 -9.07 -0.94
CA MET A 32 13.64 -10.19 -1.87
C MET A 32 13.01 -11.46 -1.28
N PHE A 33 12.25 -12.18 -2.10
CA PHE A 33 11.76 -13.52 -1.77
C PHE A 33 12.57 -14.57 -2.52
N ALA A 34 13.14 -15.54 -1.81
CA ALA A 34 13.80 -16.69 -2.39
C ALA A 34 12.88 -17.92 -2.25
N VAL A 35 12.63 -18.63 -3.36
CA VAL A 35 11.87 -19.89 -3.36
C VAL A 35 12.80 -20.99 -3.87
N LEU A 36 12.96 -22.04 -3.07
CA LEU A 36 13.70 -23.23 -3.46
C LEU A 36 12.70 -24.24 -4.03
N VAL A 37 12.94 -24.68 -5.26
CA VAL A 37 12.13 -25.69 -5.94
C VAL A 37 12.93 -26.97 -6.13
N ASP A 38 12.26 -28.11 -5.99
CA ASP A 38 12.85 -29.43 -6.22
C ASP A 38 13.08 -29.68 -7.72
N GLU A 39 14.29 -30.10 -8.08
CA GLU A 39 14.71 -30.45 -9.44
C GLU A 39 13.92 -31.60 -10.06
N ARG A 40 13.27 -32.43 -9.24
CA ARG A 40 12.45 -33.58 -9.67
C ARG A 40 11.03 -33.19 -10.08
N GLY A 41 10.67 -31.91 -10.02
CA GLY A 41 9.40 -31.39 -10.51
C GLY A 41 8.17 -31.70 -9.64
N SER A 42 8.35 -32.37 -8.50
CA SER A 42 7.27 -32.66 -7.53
C SER A 42 6.80 -31.43 -6.77
N GLY A 43 7.70 -30.46 -6.56
CA GLY A 43 7.37 -29.16 -5.96
C GLY A 43 7.02 -28.16 -7.06
N GLY A 44 5.80 -28.22 -7.58
CA GLY A 44 5.33 -27.24 -8.56
C GLY A 44 5.44 -25.80 -8.05
N ILE A 45 5.53 -24.84 -8.98
CA ILE A 45 5.43 -23.41 -8.67
C ILE A 45 4.24 -23.21 -7.72
N PRO A 46 4.39 -22.48 -6.59
CA PRO A 46 3.29 -22.23 -5.68
C PRO A 46 2.06 -21.73 -6.45
N GLN A 47 0.99 -22.53 -6.42
CA GLN A 47 -0.24 -22.15 -7.10
C GLN A 47 -0.98 -21.14 -6.24
N VAL A 48 -1.56 -20.13 -6.88
CA VAL A 48 -2.46 -19.19 -6.20
C VAL A 48 -3.68 -19.99 -5.75
N THR A 49 -3.88 -20.10 -4.44
CA THR A 49 -5.05 -20.78 -3.87
C THR A 49 -6.26 -19.84 -3.89
N ALA A 50 -7.47 -20.41 -3.77
CA ALA A 50 -8.69 -19.61 -3.60
C ALA A 50 -8.59 -18.73 -2.34
N GLU A 51 -8.08 -19.27 -1.24
CA GLU A 51 -7.82 -18.52 -0.01
C GLU A 51 -6.82 -17.37 -0.20
N ALA A 52 -5.75 -17.57 -0.99
CA ALA A 52 -4.82 -16.50 -1.33
C ALA A 52 -5.48 -15.41 -2.18
N THR A 53 -6.41 -15.79 -3.05
CA THR A 53 -7.21 -14.84 -3.85
C THR A 53 -8.15 -14.03 -2.96
N ASP A 54 -8.89 -14.68 -2.06
CA ASP A 54 -9.86 -14.04 -1.17
C ASP A 54 -9.17 -13.06 -0.21
N ARG A 55 -8.07 -13.49 0.45
CA ARG A 55 -7.24 -12.58 1.26
C ARG A 55 -6.63 -11.47 0.43
N GLY A 56 -6.26 -11.75 -0.82
CA GLY A 56 -5.81 -10.75 -1.79
C GLY A 56 -6.89 -9.70 -2.07
N ALA A 57 -8.14 -10.12 -2.24
CA ALA A 57 -9.28 -9.24 -2.49
C ALA A 57 -9.59 -8.34 -1.28
N GLU A 58 -9.62 -8.90 -0.07
CA GLU A 58 -9.78 -8.13 1.17
C GLU A 58 -8.67 -7.09 1.34
N ARG A 59 -7.41 -7.50 1.12
CA ARG A 59 -6.26 -6.60 1.20
C ARG A 59 -6.33 -5.51 0.13
N THR A 60 -6.75 -5.85 -1.08
CA THR A 60 -6.93 -4.89 -2.18
C THR A 60 -8.00 -3.85 -1.81
N ALA A 61 -9.12 -4.27 -1.25
CA ALA A 61 -10.18 -3.35 -0.81
C ALA A 61 -9.68 -2.39 0.27
N ALA A 62 -8.89 -2.87 1.24
CA ALA A 62 -8.30 -2.02 2.27
C ALA A 62 -7.32 -0.98 1.71
N VAL A 63 -6.48 -1.38 0.75
CA VAL A 63 -5.55 -0.46 0.06
C VAL A 63 -6.32 0.58 -0.75
N LEU A 64 -7.35 0.17 -1.50
CA LEU A 64 -8.19 1.10 -2.27
C LEU A 64 -8.90 2.11 -1.38
N ALA A 65 -9.46 1.69 -0.25
CA ALA A 65 -10.08 2.60 0.71
C ALA A 65 -9.08 3.67 1.20
N ARG A 66 -7.83 3.26 1.46
CA ARG A 66 -6.77 4.18 1.88
C ARG A 66 -6.35 5.15 0.79
N VAL A 67 -6.18 4.67 -0.44
CA VAL A 67 -5.93 5.50 -1.63
C VAL A 67 -7.00 6.58 -1.74
N GLN A 68 -8.28 6.22 -1.57
CA GLN A 68 -9.36 7.19 -1.63
C GLN A 68 -9.33 8.22 -0.50
N GLN A 69 -9.04 7.81 0.74
CA GLN A 69 -8.88 8.74 1.86
C GLN A 69 -7.79 9.78 1.59
N TYR A 70 -6.61 9.34 1.15
CA TYR A 70 -5.51 10.25 0.81
C TYR A 70 -5.81 11.11 -0.42
N ARG A 71 -6.52 10.57 -1.42
CA ARG A 71 -6.96 11.32 -2.60
C ARG A 71 -7.87 12.49 -2.22
N THR A 72 -8.86 12.24 -1.36
CA THR A 72 -9.79 13.25 -0.85
C THR A 72 -9.06 14.30 -0.01
N ALA A 73 -8.12 13.88 0.84
CA ALA A 73 -7.41 14.80 1.73
C ALA A 73 -6.36 15.67 1.02
N LEU A 74 -5.59 15.10 0.09
CA LEU A 74 -4.47 15.81 -0.56
C LEU A 74 -4.89 16.69 -1.72
N ALA A 75 -5.93 16.30 -2.46
CA ALA A 75 -6.22 16.90 -3.75
C ALA A 75 -7.72 16.88 -4.13
N PRO A 76 -8.62 17.37 -3.26
CA PRO A 76 -10.07 17.21 -3.41
C PRO A 76 -10.64 17.80 -4.72
N THR A 77 -9.96 18.78 -5.31
CA THR A 77 -10.42 19.49 -6.53
C THR A 77 -9.65 19.08 -7.78
N ARG A 78 -8.66 18.19 -7.68
CA ARG A 78 -7.88 17.73 -8.84
C ARG A 78 -8.62 16.64 -9.59
N ARG A 79 -8.34 16.50 -10.88
CA ARG A 79 -8.86 15.42 -11.73
C ARG A 79 -8.18 14.09 -11.43
N ASP A 80 -8.88 12.98 -11.66
CA ASP A 80 -8.34 11.64 -11.41
C ASP A 80 -7.22 11.23 -12.37
N SER A 81 -7.18 11.85 -13.56
CA SER A 81 -6.08 11.68 -14.51
C SER A 81 -4.85 12.54 -14.22
N ASP A 82 -4.82 13.26 -13.09
CA ASP A 82 -3.64 14.00 -12.66
C ASP A 82 -2.58 13.03 -12.13
N MET A 83 -1.63 12.69 -12.99
CA MET A 83 -0.57 11.74 -12.67
C MET A 83 0.26 12.17 -11.46
N GLY A 84 0.47 13.47 -11.24
CA GLY A 84 1.23 13.95 -10.08
C GLY A 84 0.50 13.66 -8.76
N VAL A 85 -0.82 13.83 -8.76
CA VAL A 85 -1.66 13.45 -7.62
C VAL A 85 -1.68 11.94 -7.44
N LEU A 86 -1.86 11.17 -8.52
CA LEU A 86 -1.88 9.71 -8.46
C LEU A 86 -0.58 9.16 -7.87
N ILE A 87 0.58 9.64 -8.34
CA ILE A 87 1.89 9.24 -7.83
C ILE A 87 2.01 9.57 -6.33
N SER A 88 1.59 10.77 -5.92
CA SER A 88 1.67 11.19 -4.51
C SER A 88 0.78 10.32 -3.61
N VAL A 89 -0.46 10.05 -4.03
CA VAL A 89 -1.40 9.21 -3.28
C VAL A 89 -0.90 7.77 -3.19
N LEU A 90 -0.39 7.20 -4.28
CA LEU A 90 0.17 5.85 -4.29
C LEU A 90 1.43 5.73 -3.42
N ALA A 91 2.31 6.73 -3.45
CA ALA A 91 3.50 6.76 -2.61
C ALA A 91 3.14 6.71 -1.12
N VAL A 92 2.14 7.49 -0.71
CA VAL A 92 1.67 7.50 0.68
C VAL A 92 0.95 6.21 1.06
N ALA A 93 0.06 5.72 0.20
CA ALA A 93 -0.65 4.47 0.45
C ALA A 93 0.33 3.29 0.60
N ALA A 94 1.38 3.24 -0.23
CA ALA A 94 2.44 2.25 -0.12
C ALA A 94 3.27 2.43 1.17
N TYR A 95 3.64 3.65 1.52
CA TYR A 95 4.37 3.92 2.77
C TYR A 95 3.59 3.46 4.01
N GLU A 96 2.29 3.76 4.07
CA GLU A 96 1.44 3.32 5.18
C GLU A 96 1.24 1.79 5.22
N ASP A 97 1.12 1.12 4.07
CA ASP A 97 0.92 -0.35 4.03
C ASP A 97 2.19 -1.11 4.42
N PHE A 98 3.35 -0.69 3.94
CA PHE A 98 4.59 -1.46 4.07
C PHE A 98 5.45 -1.06 5.28
N ASP A 99 5.41 0.18 5.74
CA ASP A 99 6.37 0.68 6.74
C ASP A 99 5.75 0.81 8.14
N ARG A 100 4.54 1.39 8.22
CA ARG A 100 3.84 1.54 9.51
C ARG A 100 3.19 0.26 10.03
N SER A 101 3.00 -0.75 9.19
CA SER A 101 2.53 -2.08 9.61
C SER A 101 3.59 -2.88 10.37
N VAL A 102 4.89 -2.56 10.19
CA VAL A 102 6.01 -3.23 10.87
C VAL A 102 6.20 -2.71 12.31
N THR A 103 5.70 -1.50 12.61
CA THR A 103 5.89 -0.84 13.91
C THR A 103 4.68 -1.00 14.86
N ARG A 104 3.64 -1.76 14.48
CA ARG A 104 2.44 -2.01 15.30
C ARG A 104 2.39 -3.40 15.89
#